data_AF-A0A6P8W1V1-F1
#
_entry.id   AF-A0A6P8W1V1-F1
#
_cell.length_a   1.000
_cell.length_b   1.000
_cell.length_c   1.000
_cell.angle_alpha   90.00
_cell.angle_beta   90.00
_cell.angle_gamma   90.00
#
_symmetry.space_group_name_H-M   'P 1'
#
loop_
_entity.id
_entity.type
_entity.pdbx_description
1 polymer ?
#
loop_
_entity_poly.entity_id
_entity_poly.type
_entity_poly.pdbx_seq_one_letter_code
_entity_poly.pdbx_strand_id
1 'polypeptide(L)'
;MFLAEDKMHRWWWEPMPPEERLALLDVLSDALFASEQWHGIEIDSSLLSYSGLNSTDVLDSYREQVFNDEEPLDVPSIVEKLGGALAGFETVPNAVGLGALIISMILEIVGKSLGKKTMGTAEMLQRVFAEEKGNEVRDLMDEYLKHLQINLGKPQLQLAETRQIELDLSAQLTRLKNSMLVDGHMNSMLLKQWVNGAAFHTQMLIHQARLEEADGSRAVRAAGVYQQQLNVIIDRYKKYLIGITHITILTTRDQSTTYILSFNEGPLSGYSAPWYALQYKSQFTDTQMVEHLFSKQQISWTTSYFTDLAANIPTLVRQHATFQIQN
;
A
#
# COMPACT_ATOMS: atom_id res chain seq x y z
N MET A 1 56.89 -5.14 50.30
CA MET A 1 55.80 -4.14 50.29
C MET A 1 55.59 -3.70 48.85
N PHE A 2 54.85 -4.51 48.09
CA PHE A 2 54.37 -4.20 46.74
C PHE A 2 52.99 -4.84 46.62
N LEU A 3 51.98 -4.05 46.96
CA LEU A 3 50.53 -4.23 46.79
C LEU A 3 50.06 -2.79 46.52
N ALA A 4 49.29 -2.43 45.51
CA ALA A 4 48.50 -3.19 44.57
C ALA A 4 48.27 -2.32 43.32
N GLU A 5 48.64 -2.83 42.14
CA GLU A 5 48.05 -2.41 40.87
C GLU A 5 47.19 -3.58 40.39
N ASP A 6 45.98 -3.71 40.93
CA ASP A 6 45.00 -4.63 40.37
C ASP A 6 43.57 -4.11 40.55
N LYS A 7 43.36 -2.87 40.10
CA LYS A 7 42.03 -2.35 39.76
C LYS A 7 41.94 -2.15 38.25
N MET A 8 42.24 -3.19 37.48
CA MET A 8 41.67 -3.31 36.14
C MET A 8 40.19 -3.55 36.30
N HIS A 9 39.41 -2.47 36.18
CA HIS A 9 37.98 -2.52 36.07
C HIS A 9 37.54 -3.46 34.93
N ARG A 10 37.24 -4.71 35.25
CA ARG A 10 36.27 -5.51 34.49
C ARG A 10 34.89 -4.93 34.80
N TRP A 11 34.52 -3.88 34.06
CA TRP A 11 33.13 -3.46 33.97
C TRP A 11 32.39 -4.57 33.21
N TRP A 12 31.66 -5.39 33.95
CA TRP A 12 30.70 -6.32 33.37
C TRP A 12 29.56 -5.46 32.84
N TRP A 13 29.47 -5.32 31.51
CA TRP A 13 28.32 -4.67 30.88
C TRP A 13 27.09 -5.52 31.17
N GLU A 14 26.06 -4.92 31.76
CA GLU A 14 24.77 -5.60 31.92
C GLU A 14 24.09 -5.76 30.55
N PRO A 15 23.43 -6.91 30.29
CA PRO A 15 22.62 -7.08 29.10
C PRO A 15 21.48 -6.05 29.10
N MET A 16 21.20 -5.46 27.94
CA MET A 16 20.09 -4.51 27.77
C MET A 16 18.76 -5.14 28.21
N PRO A 17 17.96 -4.44 29.05
CA PRO A 17 16.63 -4.91 29.43
C PRO A 17 15.72 -5.17 28.23
N PRO A 18 14.79 -6.15 28.30
CA PRO A 18 13.88 -6.47 27.18
C PRO A 18 13.04 -5.28 26.70
N GLU A 19 12.59 -4.41 27.61
CA GLU A 19 11.82 -3.22 27.27
C GLU A 19 12.63 -2.17 26.48
N GLU A 20 13.86 -1.89 26.91
CA GLU A 20 14.75 -0.98 26.19
C GLU A 20 15.15 -1.55 24.83
N ARG A 21 15.28 -2.88 24.77
CA ARG A 21 15.56 -3.62 23.55
C ARG A 21 14.44 -3.45 22.52
N LEU A 22 13.19 -3.60 22.93
CA LEU A 22 12.03 -3.41 22.07
C LEU A 22 11.90 -1.94 21.63
N ALA A 23 12.09 -0.99 22.55
CA ALA A 23 12.06 0.43 22.24
C ALA A 23 13.11 0.82 21.18
N LEU A 24 14.31 0.24 21.25
CA LEU A 24 15.35 0.46 20.24
C LEU A 24 14.95 -0.14 18.88
N LEU A 25 14.43 -1.38 18.86
CA LEU A 25 13.93 -1.97 17.62
C LEU A 25 12.82 -1.14 17.00
N ASP A 26 11.89 -0.61 17.81
CA ASP A 26 10.84 0.29 17.36
C ASP A 26 11.40 1.53 16.67
N VAL A 27 12.32 2.23 17.32
CA VAL A 27 12.97 3.42 16.75
C VAL A 27 13.68 3.10 15.43
N LEU A 28 14.42 2.00 15.37
CA LEU A 28 15.14 1.59 14.15
C LEU A 28 14.15 1.26 13.02
N SER A 29 13.06 0.56 13.32
CA SER A 29 12.05 0.23 12.32
C SER A 29 11.30 1.47 11.82
N ASP A 30 10.96 2.40 12.71
CA ASP A 30 10.30 3.65 12.34
C ASP A 30 11.22 4.52 11.49
N ALA A 31 12.53 4.56 11.80
CA ALA A 31 13.54 5.24 10.99
C ALA A 31 13.67 4.61 9.59
N LEU A 32 13.64 3.28 9.49
CA LEU A 32 13.63 2.60 8.19
C LEU A 32 12.38 2.94 7.39
N PHE A 33 11.20 2.89 7.99
CA PHE A 33 9.94 3.22 7.32
C PHE A 33 9.87 4.68 6.86
N ALA A 34 10.53 5.59 7.57
CA ALA A 34 10.65 6.98 7.18
C ALA A 34 11.75 7.24 6.13
N SER A 35 12.56 6.23 5.78
CA SER A 35 13.65 6.39 4.81
C SER A 35 13.15 6.36 3.37
N GLU A 36 13.82 7.10 2.48
CA GLU A 36 13.52 7.10 1.05
C GLU A 36 13.79 5.75 0.37
N GLN A 37 14.55 4.86 1.02
CA GLN A 37 14.85 3.53 0.48
C GLN A 37 13.72 2.53 0.72
N TRP A 38 12.88 2.78 1.72
CA TRP A 38 11.72 1.96 1.99
C TRP A 38 10.56 2.43 1.12
N HIS A 39 10.17 1.62 0.13
CA HIS A 39 9.07 1.98 -0.76
C HIS A 39 7.70 1.56 -0.20
N GLY A 40 7.69 0.82 0.91
CA GLY A 40 6.51 0.19 1.49
C GLY A 40 6.12 -1.10 0.78
N ILE A 41 5.31 -1.92 1.44
CA ILE A 41 4.66 -3.10 0.83
C ILE A 41 3.13 -3.02 0.98
N GLU A 42 2.65 -1.89 1.49
CA GLU A 42 1.25 -1.60 1.78
C GLU A 42 0.43 -1.41 0.51
N ILE A 43 -0.86 -1.74 0.61
CA ILE A 43 -1.85 -1.35 -0.39
C ILE A 43 -2.10 0.14 -0.26
N ASP A 44 -2.14 0.86 -1.38
CA ASP A 44 -2.38 2.29 -1.42
C ASP A 44 -3.68 2.66 -0.71
N SER A 45 -3.63 3.72 0.08
CA SER A 45 -4.75 4.17 0.90
C SER A 45 -5.99 4.47 0.07
N SER A 46 -5.87 5.01 -1.13
CA SER A 46 -7.02 5.29 -2.00
C SER A 46 -7.67 3.98 -2.48
N LEU A 47 -6.86 3.02 -2.95
CA LEU A 47 -7.39 1.72 -3.34
C LEU A 47 -8.06 1.03 -2.15
N LEU A 48 -7.43 1.07 -0.98
CA LEU A 48 -7.97 0.49 0.25
C LEU A 48 -9.30 1.13 0.67
N SER A 49 -9.37 2.46 0.73
CA SER A 49 -10.56 3.20 1.16
C SER A 49 -11.80 2.88 0.32
N TYR A 50 -11.63 2.58 -0.96
CA TYR A 50 -12.73 2.22 -1.85
C TYR A 50 -12.91 0.71 -2.07
N SER A 51 -12.03 -0.14 -1.54
CA SER A 51 -12.11 -1.61 -1.68
C SER A 51 -13.07 -2.28 -0.69
N GLY A 52 -13.48 -1.56 0.36
CA GLY A 52 -14.26 -2.09 1.49
C GLY A 52 -15.77 -1.91 1.36
N LEU A 53 -16.50 -2.45 2.33
CA LEU A 53 -17.97 -2.34 2.41
C LEU A 53 -18.47 -0.90 2.60
N ASN A 54 -17.62 -0.02 3.12
CA ASN A 54 -17.90 1.39 3.37
C ASN A 54 -17.50 2.31 2.19
N SER A 55 -17.25 1.77 0.99
CA SER A 55 -16.79 2.59 -0.15
C SER A 55 -17.77 3.73 -0.51
N THR A 56 -19.07 3.52 -0.27
CA THR A 56 -20.11 4.54 -0.46
C THR A 56 -19.97 5.68 0.53
N ASP A 57 -19.81 5.35 1.81
CA ASP A 57 -19.74 6.33 2.89
C ASP A 57 -18.48 7.20 2.74
N VAL A 58 -17.37 6.60 2.27
CA VAL A 58 -16.15 7.31 1.91
C VAL A 58 -16.40 8.27 0.75
N LEU A 59 -17.10 7.83 -0.29
CA LEU A 59 -17.43 8.66 -1.45
C LEU A 59 -18.34 9.83 -1.06
N ASP A 60 -19.38 9.57 -0.27
CA ASP A 60 -20.34 10.57 0.20
C ASP A 60 -19.66 11.60 1.10
N SER A 61 -18.81 11.16 2.03
CA SER A 61 -18.01 12.06 2.87
C SER A 61 -17.10 12.96 2.03
N TYR A 62 -16.50 12.42 0.96
CA TYR A 62 -15.65 13.24 0.09
C TYR A 62 -16.45 14.23 -0.74
N ARG A 63 -17.61 13.81 -1.27
CA ARG A 63 -18.55 14.71 -1.94
C ARG A 63 -18.93 15.84 -0.99
N GLU A 64 -19.36 15.55 0.24
CA GLU A 64 -19.72 16.59 1.20
C GLU A 64 -18.56 17.56 1.48
N GLN A 65 -17.33 17.06 1.60
CA GLN A 65 -16.15 17.90 1.75
C GLN A 65 -15.95 18.86 0.56
N VAL A 66 -16.11 18.37 -0.68
CA VAL A 66 -15.98 19.21 -1.88
C VAL A 66 -17.12 20.23 -1.99
N PHE A 67 -18.32 19.86 -1.56
CA PHE A 67 -19.55 20.66 -1.73
C PHE A 67 -19.86 21.62 -0.58
N ASN A 68 -19.36 21.40 0.65
CA ASN A 68 -19.78 22.13 1.85
C ASN A 68 -18.67 22.91 2.59
N ASP A 69 -17.46 23.00 2.02
CA ASP A 69 -16.32 23.69 2.67
C ASP A 69 -16.58 25.20 2.84
N GLU A 70 -16.06 25.82 3.92
CA GLU A 70 -16.48 27.12 4.52
C GLU A 70 -16.42 28.38 3.63
N GLU A 71 -15.92 28.28 2.39
CA GLU A 71 -15.96 29.40 1.43
C GLU A 71 -17.32 29.48 0.72
N PRO A 72 -17.86 30.68 0.45
CA PRO A 72 -19.15 30.84 -0.23
C PRO A 72 -19.12 30.15 -1.60
N LEU A 73 -19.80 29.01 -1.70
CA LEU A 73 -19.76 28.12 -2.85
C LEU A 73 -20.66 28.62 -3.99
N ASP A 74 -20.13 28.57 -5.21
CA ASP A 74 -20.94 28.47 -6.43
C ASP A 74 -21.28 26.99 -6.68
N VAL A 75 -22.16 26.44 -5.84
CA VAL A 75 -22.67 25.06 -5.97
C VAL A 75 -23.15 24.76 -7.40
N PRO A 76 -23.86 25.67 -8.11
CA PRO A 76 -24.18 25.51 -9.52
C PRO A 76 -22.95 25.24 -10.40
N SER A 77 -21.84 25.97 -10.22
CA SER A 77 -20.60 25.73 -10.99
C SER A 77 -19.98 24.36 -10.70
N ILE A 78 -20.05 23.87 -9.45
CA ILE A 78 -19.56 22.52 -9.10
C ILE A 78 -20.39 21.45 -9.81
N VAL A 79 -21.71 21.58 -9.75
CA VAL A 79 -22.64 20.69 -10.44
C VAL A 79 -22.39 20.72 -11.94
N GLU A 80 -22.21 21.88 -12.54
CA GLU A 80 -21.95 22.01 -13.98
C GLU A 80 -20.65 21.31 -14.39
N LYS A 81 -19.56 21.54 -13.64
CA LYS A 81 -18.26 20.90 -13.88
C LYS A 81 -18.34 19.39 -13.71
N LEU A 82 -19.01 18.92 -12.65
CA LEU A 82 -19.16 17.50 -12.35
C LEU A 82 -20.08 16.82 -13.37
N GLY A 83 -21.18 17.46 -13.75
CA GLY A 83 -22.06 17.04 -14.82
C GLY A 83 -21.31 16.95 -16.15
N GLY A 84 -20.47 17.94 -16.49
CA GLY A 84 -19.59 17.87 -17.66
C GLY A 84 -18.61 16.69 -17.62
N ALA A 85 -17.97 16.45 -16.47
CA ALA A 85 -17.00 15.36 -16.30
C ALA A 85 -17.64 13.96 -16.27
N LEU A 86 -18.88 13.86 -15.77
CA LEU A 86 -19.70 12.66 -15.78
C LEU A 86 -20.63 12.62 -17.00
N ALA A 87 -20.31 13.33 -18.09
CA ALA A 87 -21.04 13.29 -19.36
C ALA A 87 -22.58 13.51 -19.24
N GLY A 88 -23.02 14.28 -18.25
CA GLY A 88 -24.41 14.65 -18.00
C GLY A 88 -25.20 13.64 -17.17
N PHE A 89 -24.58 12.63 -16.55
CA PHE A 89 -25.29 11.71 -15.67
C PHE A 89 -25.80 12.41 -14.40
N GLU A 90 -27.11 12.47 -14.19
CA GLU A 90 -27.65 12.89 -12.89
C GLU A 90 -27.33 11.86 -11.79
N THR A 91 -27.30 10.58 -12.18
CA THR A 91 -27.06 9.44 -11.30
C THR A 91 -26.06 8.47 -11.93
N VAL A 92 -25.15 7.92 -11.13
CA VAL A 92 -24.16 6.93 -11.57
C VAL A 92 -24.40 5.61 -10.84
N PRO A 93 -24.87 4.55 -11.53
CA PRO A 93 -25.10 3.25 -10.91
C PRO A 93 -23.78 2.53 -10.58
N ASN A 94 -23.81 1.59 -9.64
CA ASN A 94 -22.64 0.81 -9.21
C ASN A 94 -21.47 1.67 -8.73
N ALA A 95 -21.77 2.77 -8.02
CA ALA A 95 -20.81 3.68 -7.41
C ALA A 95 -20.20 3.09 -6.11
N VAL A 96 -19.58 1.92 -6.25
CA VAL A 96 -18.97 1.13 -5.18
C VAL A 96 -17.69 0.50 -5.69
N GLY A 97 -16.75 0.14 -4.80
CA GLY A 97 -15.48 -0.44 -5.25
C GLY A 97 -14.72 0.51 -6.17
N LEU A 98 -14.23 -0.02 -7.29
CA LEU A 98 -13.59 0.76 -8.37
C LEU A 98 -14.51 1.83 -8.99
N GLY A 99 -15.83 1.64 -8.96
CA GLY A 99 -16.79 2.65 -9.41
C GLY A 99 -16.80 3.88 -8.50
N ALA A 100 -16.70 3.68 -7.17
CA ALA A 100 -16.57 4.80 -6.23
C ALA A 100 -15.22 5.50 -6.38
N LEU A 101 -14.14 4.73 -6.57
CA LEU A 101 -12.79 5.26 -6.79
C LEU A 101 -12.71 6.17 -8.02
N ILE A 102 -13.33 5.79 -9.15
CA ILE A 102 -13.25 6.65 -10.35
C ILE A 102 -14.06 7.94 -10.17
N ILE A 103 -15.20 7.88 -9.46
CA ILE A 103 -15.98 9.08 -9.14
C ILE A 103 -15.18 9.99 -8.20
N SER A 104 -14.47 9.43 -7.21
CA SER A 104 -13.61 10.23 -6.33
C SER A 104 -12.47 10.92 -7.09
N MET A 105 -11.85 10.24 -8.06
CA MET A 105 -10.83 10.86 -8.92
C MET A 105 -11.39 12.04 -9.72
N ILE A 106 -12.63 11.92 -10.22
CA ILE A 106 -13.33 13.01 -10.93
C ILE A 106 -13.62 14.17 -9.97
N LEU A 107 -14.17 13.86 -8.78
CA LEU A 107 -14.42 14.85 -7.72
C LEU A 107 -13.14 15.58 -7.33
N GLU A 108 -12.01 14.88 -7.32
CA GLU A 108 -10.71 15.46 -6.99
C GLU A 108 -10.20 16.43 -8.06
N ILE A 109 -10.38 16.11 -9.34
CA ILE A 109 -10.05 17.05 -10.43
C ILE A 109 -10.89 18.32 -10.31
N VAL A 110 -12.20 18.17 -10.05
CA VAL A 110 -13.10 19.30 -9.84
C VAL A 110 -12.68 20.10 -8.60
N GLY A 111 -12.45 19.42 -7.47
CA GLY A 111 -12.01 20.01 -6.21
C GLY A 111 -10.69 20.79 -6.34
N LYS A 112 -9.69 20.23 -7.03
CA LYS A 112 -8.42 20.92 -7.35
C LYS A 112 -8.66 22.20 -8.14
N SER A 113 -9.55 22.16 -9.14
CA SER A 113 -9.91 23.35 -9.92
C SER A 113 -10.58 24.46 -9.11
N LEU A 114 -11.05 24.12 -7.91
CA LEU A 114 -11.75 25.00 -6.96
C LEU A 114 -10.90 25.31 -5.72
N GLY A 115 -9.62 24.92 -5.69
CA GLY A 115 -8.73 25.14 -4.55
C GLY A 115 -9.07 24.31 -3.31
N LYS A 116 -9.89 23.25 -3.43
CA LYS A 116 -10.31 22.41 -2.31
C LYS A 116 -9.23 21.40 -1.92
N LYS A 117 -9.25 20.99 -0.66
CA LYS A 117 -8.38 19.92 -0.16
C LYS A 117 -8.70 18.60 -0.87
N THR A 118 -7.66 17.86 -1.20
CA THR A 118 -7.75 16.66 -2.03
C THR A 118 -7.49 15.41 -1.18
N MET A 119 -8.07 14.27 -1.60
CA MET A 119 -7.81 12.97 -0.96
C MET A 119 -6.61 12.24 -1.58
N GLY A 120 -6.08 12.71 -2.71
CA GLY A 120 -4.97 12.07 -3.42
C GLY A 120 -5.38 10.83 -4.22
N THR A 121 -6.66 10.60 -4.46
CA THR A 121 -7.16 9.48 -5.26
C THR A 121 -6.67 9.55 -6.71
N ALA A 122 -6.54 10.75 -7.28
CA ALA A 122 -6.02 10.96 -8.65
C ALA A 122 -4.53 10.55 -8.78
N GLU A 123 -3.73 10.68 -7.73
CA GLU A 123 -2.32 10.30 -7.69
C GLU A 123 -2.08 8.83 -7.27
N MET A 124 -3.12 8.01 -7.10
CA MET A 124 -2.98 6.64 -6.58
C MET A 124 -1.96 5.80 -7.37
N LEU A 125 -2.06 5.78 -8.70
CA LEU A 125 -1.12 5.03 -9.54
C LEU A 125 0.31 5.57 -9.42
N GLN A 126 0.49 6.89 -9.26
CA GLN A 126 1.81 7.48 -9.06
C GLN A 126 2.42 7.07 -7.72
N ARG A 127 1.64 6.93 -6.64
CA ARG A 127 2.16 6.49 -5.34
C ARG A 127 2.54 5.00 -5.30
N VAL A 128 1.84 4.17 -6.06
CA VAL A 128 2.12 2.73 -6.15
C VAL A 128 3.34 2.46 -7.02
N PHE A 129 3.42 3.11 -8.18
CA PHE A 129 4.39 2.79 -9.22
C PHE A 129 5.52 3.82 -9.37
N ALA A 130 5.48 4.92 -8.62
CA ALA A 130 6.39 6.06 -8.77
C ALA A 130 6.42 6.57 -10.23
N GLU A 131 7.48 7.28 -10.62
CA GLU A 131 7.75 7.69 -12.00
C GLU A 131 8.39 6.56 -12.84
N GLU A 132 8.21 5.29 -12.46
CA GLU A 132 8.78 4.17 -13.20
C GLU A 132 8.25 4.16 -14.64
N LYS A 133 9.16 4.20 -15.60
CA LYS A 133 8.82 4.18 -17.02
C LYS A 133 8.60 2.72 -17.45
N GLY A 134 7.44 2.43 -18.04
CA GLY A 134 7.16 1.13 -18.67
C GLY A 134 6.71 0.03 -17.71
N ASN A 135 5.96 0.36 -16.66
CA ASN A 135 5.37 -0.66 -15.78
C ASN A 135 4.03 -1.14 -16.37
N GLU A 136 3.99 -2.36 -16.91
CA GLU A 136 2.81 -2.87 -17.61
C GLU A 136 1.62 -3.10 -16.67
N VAL A 137 1.86 -3.40 -15.38
CA VAL A 137 0.77 -3.51 -14.39
C VAL A 137 0.12 -2.15 -14.17
N ARG A 138 0.92 -1.08 -14.03
CA ARG A 138 0.41 0.30 -13.95
C ARG A 138 -0.40 0.66 -15.17
N ASP A 139 0.13 0.40 -16.36
CA ASP A 139 -0.46 0.84 -17.62
C ASP A 139 -1.81 0.13 -17.84
N LEU A 140 -1.93 -1.16 -17.49
CA LEU A 140 -3.21 -1.88 -17.53
C LEU A 140 -4.22 -1.40 -16.47
N MET A 141 -3.77 -1.04 -15.26
CA MET A 141 -4.63 -0.45 -14.23
C MET A 141 -5.17 0.92 -14.67
N ASP A 142 -4.31 1.76 -15.26
CA ASP A 142 -4.67 3.06 -15.83
C ASP A 142 -5.67 2.92 -16.98
N GLU A 143 -5.41 1.99 -17.91
CA GLU A 143 -6.30 1.69 -19.03
C GLU A 143 -7.68 1.23 -18.54
N TYR A 144 -7.73 0.34 -17.55
CA TYR A 144 -8.99 -0.08 -16.94
C TYR A 144 -9.77 1.08 -16.33
N LEU A 145 -9.12 1.94 -15.55
CA LEU A 145 -9.77 3.08 -14.89
C LEU A 145 -10.30 4.09 -15.92
N LYS A 146 -9.55 4.33 -17.00
CA LYS A 146 -10.00 5.15 -18.14
C LYS A 146 -11.22 4.56 -18.82
N HIS A 147 -11.22 3.25 -19.10
CA HIS A 147 -12.37 2.58 -19.71
C HIS A 147 -13.58 2.64 -18.78
N LEU A 148 -13.39 2.41 -17.47
CA LEU A 148 -14.45 2.53 -16.48
C LEU A 148 -15.05 3.94 -16.46
N GLN A 149 -14.23 4.98 -16.55
CA GLN A 149 -14.70 6.37 -16.64
C GLN A 149 -15.51 6.63 -17.92
N ILE A 150 -15.00 6.20 -19.08
CA ILE A 150 -15.66 6.40 -20.39
C ILE A 150 -16.99 5.63 -20.47
N ASN A 151 -17.04 4.49 -19.80
CA ASN A 151 -18.16 3.55 -19.83
C ASN A 151 -19.07 3.67 -18.61
N LEU A 152 -18.99 4.74 -17.82
CA LEU A 152 -19.98 5.03 -16.78
C LEU A 152 -21.38 4.98 -17.42
N GLY A 153 -22.27 4.14 -16.88
CA GLY A 153 -23.60 3.91 -17.45
C GLY A 153 -23.69 2.96 -18.66
N LYS A 154 -22.59 2.37 -19.13
CA LYS A 154 -22.55 1.40 -20.25
C LYS A 154 -22.04 0.01 -19.77
N PRO A 155 -22.81 -0.72 -18.94
CA PRO A 155 -22.33 -1.91 -18.25
C PRO A 155 -21.86 -3.03 -19.19
N GLN A 156 -22.52 -3.21 -20.34
CA GLN A 156 -22.14 -4.25 -21.31
C GLN A 156 -20.81 -3.95 -22.00
N LEU A 157 -20.54 -2.67 -22.32
CA LEU A 157 -19.27 -2.26 -22.89
C LEU A 157 -18.16 -2.39 -21.84
N GLN A 158 -18.41 -1.93 -20.61
CA GLN A 158 -17.46 -2.09 -19.52
C GLN A 158 -17.14 -3.55 -19.22
N LEU A 159 -18.13 -4.44 -19.31
CA LEU A 159 -17.92 -5.87 -19.11
C LEU A 159 -17.00 -6.48 -20.17
N ALA A 160 -17.16 -6.09 -21.44
CA ALA A 160 -16.30 -6.55 -22.53
C ALA A 160 -14.84 -6.09 -22.32
N GLU A 161 -14.64 -4.81 -21.99
CA GLU A 161 -13.32 -4.23 -21.69
C GLU A 161 -12.67 -4.89 -20.47
N THR A 162 -13.46 -5.10 -19.40
CA THR A 162 -12.98 -5.75 -18.18
C THR A 162 -12.43 -7.15 -18.46
N ARG A 163 -13.11 -7.94 -19.30
CA ARG A 163 -12.67 -9.30 -19.65
C ARG A 163 -11.37 -9.30 -20.45
N GLN A 164 -11.14 -8.30 -21.30
CA GLN A 164 -9.90 -8.20 -22.06
C GLN A 164 -8.72 -7.86 -21.14
N ILE A 165 -8.87 -6.79 -20.35
CA ILE A 165 -7.80 -6.30 -19.47
C ILE A 165 -7.48 -7.32 -18.37
N GLU A 166 -8.46 -8.10 -17.91
CA GLU A 166 -8.28 -9.12 -16.88
C GLU A 166 -7.23 -10.17 -17.24
N LEU A 167 -7.25 -10.67 -18.47
CA LEU A 167 -6.31 -11.67 -18.93
C LEU A 167 -4.87 -11.12 -18.94
N ASP A 168 -4.72 -9.91 -19.46
CA ASP A 168 -3.41 -9.25 -19.57
C ASP A 168 -2.86 -8.88 -18.18
N LEU A 169 -3.70 -8.35 -17.28
CA LEU A 169 -3.28 -8.00 -15.92
C LEU A 169 -2.86 -9.23 -15.12
N SER A 170 -3.62 -10.32 -15.21
CA SER A 170 -3.27 -11.60 -14.56
C SER A 170 -1.93 -12.16 -15.05
N ALA A 171 -1.66 -12.05 -16.35
CA ALA A 171 -0.38 -12.47 -16.93
C ALA A 171 0.79 -11.60 -16.44
N GLN A 172 0.63 -10.28 -16.38
CA GLN A 172 1.67 -9.38 -15.90
C GLN A 172 1.95 -9.53 -14.40
N LEU A 173 0.92 -9.74 -13.57
CA LEU A 173 1.10 -10.07 -12.15
C LEU A 173 1.86 -11.38 -11.95
N THR A 174 1.64 -12.36 -12.83
CA THR A 174 2.39 -13.62 -12.80
C THR A 174 3.86 -13.41 -13.16
N ARG A 175 4.16 -12.59 -14.17
CA ARG A 175 5.53 -12.23 -14.55
C ARG A 175 6.24 -11.46 -13.44
N LEU A 176 5.58 -10.47 -12.85
CA LEU A 176 6.13 -9.68 -11.75
C LEU A 176 6.46 -10.54 -10.52
N LYS A 177 5.58 -11.48 -10.16
CA LYS A 177 5.87 -12.49 -9.13
C LYS A 177 7.10 -13.33 -9.47
N ASN A 178 7.16 -13.84 -10.71
CA ASN A 178 8.27 -14.70 -11.12
C ASN A 178 9.60 -13.93 -11.14
N SER A 179 9.59 -12.65 -11.53
CA SER A 179 10.76 -11.77 -11.43
C SER A 179 11.33 -11.72 -10.00
N MET A 180 10.45 -11.61 -9.00
CA MET A 180 10.87 -11.61 -7.59
C MET A 180 11.30 -12.99 -7.08
N LEU A 181 10.57 -14.05 -7.41
CA LEU A 181 10.76 -15.39 -6.82
C LEU A 181 11.78 -16.25 -7.55
N VAL A 182 11.87 -16.11 -8.87
CA VAL A 182 12.66 -16.96 -9.77
C VAL A 182 13.89 -16.22 -10.27
N ASP A 183 13.72 -14.99 -10.75
CA ASP A 183 14.81 -14.24 -11.41
C ASP A 183 15.70 -13.47 -10.42
N GLY A 184 15.30 -13.42 -9.14
CA GLY A 184 16.11 -12.85 -8.06
C GLY A 184 16.00 -11.33 -7.92
N HIS A 185 15.02 -10.68 -8.57
CA HIS A 185 14.80 -9.24 -8.50
C HIS A 185 13.99 -8.80 -7.27
N MET A 186 14.12 -9.49 -6.14
CA MET A 186 13.35 -9.16 -4.93
C MET A 186 13.71 -7.77 -4.40
N ASN A 187 12.71 -6.93 -4.15
CA ASN A 187 12.81 -5.66 -3.42
C ASN A 187 11.41 -5.17 -3.00
N SER A 188 11.34 -4.17 -2.12
CA SER A 188 10.09 -3.59 -1.63
C SER A 188 9.22 -2.99 -2.74
N MET A 189 9.83 -2.40 -3.77
CA MET A 189 9.12 -1.71 -4.86
C MET A 189 8.32 -2.71 -5.70
N LEU A 190 8.94 -3.77 -6.21
CA LEU A 190 8.25 -4.81 -6.98
C LEU A 190 7.18 -5.52 -6.14
N LEU A 191 7.45 -5.73 -4.83
CA LEU A 191 6.48 -6.30 -3.92
C LEU A 191 5.26 -5.38 -3.75
N LYS A 192 5.46 -4.08 -3.55
CA LYS A 192 4.38 -3.09 -3.49
C LYS A 192 3.53 -3.10 -4.75
N GLN A 193 4.18 -3.07 -5.91
CA GLN A 193 3.51 -3.08 -7.21
C GLN A 193 2.68 -4.35 -7.38
N TRP A 194 3.24 -5.51 -7.00
CA TRP A 194 2.54 -6.78 -7.08
C TRP A 194 1.34 -6.83 -6.14
N VAL A 195 1.50 -6.40 -4.88
CA VAL A 195 0.43 -6.38 -3.87
C VAL A 195 -0.72 -5.47 -4.31
N ASN A 196 -0.41 -4.26 -4.75
CA ASN A 196 -1.41 -3.30 -5.22
C ASN A 196 -2.10 -3.75 -6.50
N GLY A 197 -1.34 -4.29 -7.46
CA GLY A 197 -1.92 -4.84 -8.68
C GLY A 197 -2.81 -6.07 -8.41
N ALA A 198 -2.44 -6.94 -7.47
CA ALA A 198 -3.27 -8.08 -7.06
C ALA A 198 -4.55 -7.64 -6.31
N ALA A 199 -4.45 -6.63 -5.45
CA ALA A 199 -5.60 -6.01 -4.79
C ALA A 199 -6.57 -5.40 -5.81
N PHE A 200 -6.04 -4.62 -6.76
CA PHE A 200 -6.80 -4.02 -7.85
C PHE A 200 -7.45 -5.09 -8.73
N HIS A 201 -6.70 -6.12 -9.15
CA HIS A 201 -7.23 -7.22 -9.96
C HIS A 201 -8.40 -7.94 -9.26
N THR A 202 -8.30 -8.15 -7.94
CA THR A 202 -9.41 -8.74 -7.17
C THR A 202 -10.62 -7.82 -7.15
N GLN A 203 -10.44 -6.51 -6.97
CA GLN A 203 -11.52 -5.51 -7.05
C GLN A 203 -12.15 -5.43 -8.44
N MET A 204 -11.35 -5.57 -9.49
CA MET A 204 -11.82 -5.65 -10.86
C MET A 204 -12.69 -6.91 -11.08
N LEU A 205 -12.31 -8.06 -10.53
CA LEU A 205 -13.13 -9.27 -10.58
C LEU A 205 -14.44 -9.14 -9.77
N ILE A 206 -14.43 -8.41 -8.65
CA ILE A 206 -15.66 -8.07 -7.90
C ILE A 206 -16.55 -7.18 -8.77
N HIS A 207 -15.98 -6.16 -9.42
CA HIS A 207 -16.72 -5.31 -10.34
C HIS A 207 -17.28 -6.09 -11.52
N GLN A 208 -16.50 -6.99 -12.12
CA GLN A 208 -16.98 -7.90 -13.16
C GLN A 208 -18.16 -8.74 -12.68
N ALA A 209 -18.07 -9.34 -11.50
CA ALA A 209 -19.16 -10.14 -10.95
C ALA A 209 -20.45 -9.33 -10.76
N ARG A 210 -20.36 -8.05 -10.37
CA ARG A 210 -21.51 -7.14 -10.31
C ARG A 210 -22.12 -6.91 -11.70
N LEU A 211 -21.29 -6.70 -12.72
CA LEU A 211 -21.76 -6.50 -14.10
C LEU A 211 -22.40 -7.76 -14.70
N GLU A 212 -21.95 -8.93 -14.28
CA GLU A 212 -22.46 -10.24 -14.73
C GLU A 212 -23.62 -10.77 -13.88
N GLU A 213 -24.00 -10.08 -12.80
CA GLU A 213 -24.92 -10.57 -11.77
C GLU A 213 -24.51 -11.95 -11.22
N ALA A 214 -23.19 -12.18 -11.13
CA ALA A 214 -22.59 -13.42 -10.66
C ALA A 214 -22.35 -13.42 -9.15
N ASP A 215 -21.96 -14.57 -8.60
CA ASP A 215 -21.77 -14.77 -7.15
C ASP A 215 -20.41 -14.28 -6.60
N GLY A 216 -19.51 -13.82 -7.47
CA GLY A 216 -18.14 -13.43 -7.08
C GLY A 216 -17.15 -14.59 -6.92
N SER A 217 -17.52 -15.82 -7.29
CA SER A 217 -16.66 -17.00 -7.09
C SER A 217 -15.28 -16.88 -7.77
N ARG A 218 -15.19 -16.18 -8.92
CA ARG A 218 -13.90 -15.86 -9.56
C ARG A 218 -13.02 -14.98 -8.67
N ALA A 219 -13.59 -13.93 -8.09
CA ALA A 219 -12.89 -13.02 -7.19
C ALA A 219 -12.44 -13.73 -5.90
N VAL A 220 -13.28 -14.59 -5.32
CA VAL A 220 -12.92 -15.41 -4.15
C VAL A 220 -11.73 -16.33 -4.46
N ARG A 221 -11.75 -17.01 -5.62
CA ARG A 221 -10.63 -17.85 -6.04
C ARG A 221 -9.35 -17.03 -6.24
N ALA A 222 -9.45 -15.87 -6.88
CA ALA A 222 -8.31 -14.99 -7.09
C ALA A 222 -7.71 -14.52 -5.74
N ALA A 223 -8.54 -14.06 -4.80
CA ALA A 223 -8.10 -13.68 -3.46
C ALA A 223 -7.39 -14.83 -2.73
N GLY A 224 -7.92 -16.05 -2.80
CA GLY A 224 -7.27 -17.23 -2.23
C GLY A 224 -5.91 -17.54 -2.86
N VAL A 225 -5.81 -17.44 -4.18
CA VAL A 225 -4.53 -17.61 -4.91
C VAL A 225 -3.53 -16.52 -4.54
N TYR A 226 -3.96 -15.26 -4.46
CA TYR A 226 -3.09 -14.15 -4.07
C TYR A 226 -2.64 -14.23 -2.62
N GLN A 227 -3.48 -14.68 -1.69
CA GLN A 227 -3.05 -14.94 -0.32
C GLN A 227 -1.94 -16.00 -0.25
N GLN A 228 -2.11 -17.11 -0.97
CA GLN A 228 -1.09 -18.16 -1.02
C GLN A 228 0.22 -17.65 -1.62
N GLN A 229 0.13 -16.89 -2.72
CA GLN A 229 1.30 -16.31 -3.38
C GLN A 229 1.98 -15.26 -2.49
N LEU A 230 1.22 -14.39 -1.83
CA LEU A 230 1.74 -13.39 -0.91
C LEU A 230 2.52 -14.04 0.24
N ASN A 231 2.00 -15.12 0.83
CA ASN A 231 2.71 -15.84 1.90
C ASN A 231 4.09 -16.33 1.44
N VAL A 232 4.20 -16.85 0.20
CA VAL A 232 5.47 -17.30 -0.39
C VAL A 232 6.40 -16.12 -0.67
N ILE A 233 5.88 -15.04 -1.23
CA ILE A 233 6.66 -13.83 -1.53
C ILE A 233 7.18 -13.19 -0.24
N ILE A 234 6.35 -13.11 0.80
CA ILE A 234 6.72 -12.55 2.11
C ILE A 234 7.81 -13.39 2.78
N ASP A 235 7.72 -14.72 2.76
CA ASP A 235 8.79 -15.58 3.29
C ASP A 235 10.13 -15.36 2.55
N ARG A 236 10.08 -15.26 1.22
CA ARG A 236 11.26 -14.97 0.40
C ARG A 236 11.81 -13.56 0.68
N TYR A 237 10.94 -12.58 0.84
CA TYR A 237 11.28 -11.20 1.11
C TYR A 237 11.90 -11.02 2.50
N LYS A 238 11.40 -11.71 3.54
CA LYS A 238 12.05 -11.78 4.86
C LYS A 238 13.49 -12.26 4.77
N LYS A 239 13.72 -13.37 4.03
CA LYS A 239 15.07 -13.92 3.84
C LYS A 239 15.98 -12.95 3.08
N TYR A 240 15.43 -12.27 2.08
CA TYR A 240 16.13 -11.22 1.35
C TYR A 240 16.53 -10.07 2.27
N LEU A 241 15.58 -9.55 3.07
CA LEU A 241 15.82 -8.46 4.03
C LEU A 241 16.89 -8.79 5.06
N ILE A 242 16.93 -10.03 5.57
CA ILE A 242 17.99 -10.48 6.49
C ILE A 242 19.38 -10.37 5.82
N GLY A 243 19.47 -10.60 4.52
CA GLY A 243 20.74 -10.52 3.78
C GLY A 243 21.22 -9.10 3.46
N ILE A 244 20.34 -8.11 3.54
CA ILE A 244 20.63 -6.71 3.16
C ILE A 244 20.45 -5.70 4.30
N THR A 245 19.97 -6.16 5.45
CA THR A 245 19.83 -5.37 6.67
C THR A 245 20.99 -5.73 7.58
N HIS A 246 21.77 -4.73 8.01
CA HIS A 246 22.88 -4.94 8.92
C HIS A 246 22.86 -3.94 10.06
N ILE A 247 22.85 -4.43 11.30
CA ILE A 247 23.03 -3.58 12.48
C ILE A 247 24.51 -3.57 12.86
N THR A 248 25.16 -2.42 12.70
CA THR A 248 26.54 -2.20 13.14
C THR A 248 26.56 -1.46 14.47
N ILE A 249 27.41 -1.90 15.40
CA ILE A 249 27.59 -1.27 16.71
C ILE A 249 28.96 -0.59 16.73
N LEU A 250 28.97 0.72 16.91
CA LEU A 250 30.19 1.51 17.11
C LEU A 250 30.30 1.92 18.57
N THR A 251 31.40 1.55 19.22
CA THR A 251 31.74 2.04 20.56
C THR A 251 32.83 3.09 20.44
N THR A 252 32.56 4.29 20.91
CA THR A 252 33.49 5.43 20.87
C THR A 252 34.42 5.43 22.10
N ARG A 253 35.45 6.29 22.07
CA ARG A 253 36.43 6.40 23.17
C ARG A 253 35.82 6.87 24.50
N ASP A 254 34.70 7.59 24.46
CA ASP A 254 33.95 8.02 25.63
C ASP A 254 32.95 6.96 26.14
N GLN A 255 33.02 5.73 25.60
CA GLN A 255 32.15 4.60 25.92
C GLN A 255 30.67 4.80 25.55
N SER A 256 30.35 5.81 24.72
CA SER A 256 29.03 5.85 24.09
C SER A 256 28.92 4.75 23.02
N THR A 257 27.74 4.16 22.90
CA THR A 257 27.45 3.10 21.92
C THR A 257 26.47 3.64 20.89
N THR A 258 26.88 3.63 19.63
CA THR A 258 26.06 4.01 18.49
C THR A 258 25.64 2.76 17.73
N TYR A 259 24.33 2.60 17.53
CA TYR A 259 23.76 1.60 16.64
C TYR A 259 23.55 2.23 15.28
N ILE A 260 24.01 1.56 14.23
CA ILE A 260 23.83 1.98 12.85
C ILE A 260 23.03 0.89 12.14
N LEU A 261 21.81 1.24 11.73
CA LEU A 261 21.05 0.40 10.80
C LEU A 261 21.51 0.71 9.38
N SER A 262 22.14 -0.27 8.75
CA SER A 262 22.44 -0.26 7.32
C SER A 262 21.36 -1.04 6.58
N PHE A 263 20.76 -0.40 5.57
CA PHE A 263 19.77 -1.00 4.69
C PHE A 263 20.13 -0.67 3.25
N ASN A 264 20.00 -1.63 2.34
CA ASN A 264 20.25 -1.37 0.93
C ASN A 264 19.40 -2.26 0.00
N GLU A 265 18.34 -1.69 -0.56
CA GLU A 265 17.47 -2.35 -1.56
C GLU A 265 17.77 -1.98 -3.03
N GLY A 266 18.93 -1.37 -3.32
CA GLY A 266 19.26 -0.96 -4.67
C GLY A 266 20.74 -0.72 -4.96
N PRO A 267 21.06 -0.21 -6.17
CA PRO A 267 22.43 0.09 -6.58
C PRO A 267 22.99 1.40 -5.99
N LEU A 268 22.17 2.21 -5.31
CA LEU A 268 22.58 3.49 -4.72
C LEU A 268 22.89 3.34 -3.22
N SER A 269 23.75 4.23 -2.71
CA SER A 269 24.40 4.20 -1.39
C SER A 269 23.45 3.81 -0.25
N GLY A 270 23.84 2.81 0.55
CA GLY A 270 23.06 2.32 1.68
C GLY A 270 22.64 3.42 2.66
N TYR A 271 21.43 3.29 3.20
CA TYR A 271 20.93 4.15 4.25
C TYR A 271 21.62 3.78 5.57
N SER A 272 22.10 4.78 6.32
CA SER A 272 22.71 4.61 7.62
C SER A 272 22.11 5.62 8.60
N ALA A 273 21.26 5.16 9.51
CA ALA A 273 20.79 5.98 10.63
C ALA A 273 21.66 5.74 11.87
N PRO A 274 22.42 6.72 12.36
CA PRO A 274 23.10 6.62 13.64
C PRO A 274 22.10 6.83 14.78
N TRP A 275 22.08 5.91 15.75
CA TRP A 275 21.33 6.04 16.99
C TRP A 275 22.22 5.89 18.21
N TYR A 276 22.07 6.76 19.20
CA TYR A 276 22.86 6.73 20.43
C TYR A 276 22.11 5.99 21.52
N ALA A 277 22.67 4.88 22.01
CA ALA A 277 22.21 4.28 23.26
C ALA A 277 23.31 4.42 24.33
N LEU A 278 22.92 4.87 25.52
CA LEU A 278 23.82 4.98 26.65
C LEU A 278 23.95 3.60 27.34
N GLN A 279 25.19 3.15 27.51
CA GLN A 279 25.68 2.19 28.52
C GLN A 279 25.32 0.69 28.43
N TYR A 280 24.77 0.16 27.33
CA TYR A 280 24.52 -1.29 27.21
C TYR A 280 25.17 -1.94 25.97
N LYS A 281 25.71 -3.16 26.16
CA LYS A 281 26.07 -4.05 25.04
C LYS A 281 24.86 -4.91 24.68
N SER A 282 24.13 -4.53 23.64
CA SER A 282 23.12 -5.40 23.05
C SER A 282 23.70 -6.19 21.88
N GLN A 283 23.38 -7.49 21.81
CA GLN A 283 23.54 -8.28 20.59
C GLN A 283 22.17 -8.40 19.92
N PHE A 284 21.91 -7.51 18.96
CA PHE A 284 20.82 -7.71 18.01
C PHE A 284 21.32 -8.52 16.84
N THR A 285 20.48 -9.42 16.35
CA THR A 285 20.69 -10.05 15.05
C THR A 285 19.86 -9.32 14.01
N ASP A 286 20.34 -9.31 12.77
CA ASP A 286 19.59 -8.80 11.62
C ASP A 286 18.22 -9.52 11.50
N THR A 287 18.18 -10.81 11.86
CA THR A 287 16.93 -11.60 11.96
C THR A 287 15.94 -11.00 12.94
N GLN A 288 16.35 -10.62 14.15
CA GLN A 288 15.44 -10.03 15.14
C GLN A 288 14.89 -8.69 14.68
N MET A 289 15.69 -7.89 13.97
CA MET A 289 15.22 -6.64 13.37
C MET A 289 14.16 -6.89 12.29
N VAL A 290 14.41 -7.84 11.39
CA VAL A 290 13.46 -8.20 10.34
C VAL A 290 12.18 -8.81 10.93
N GLU A 291 12.29 -9.70 11.92
CA GLU A 291 11.11 -10.23 12.61
C GLU A 291 10.29 -9.11 13.27
N HIS A 292 10.95 -8.15 13.91
CA HIS A 292 10.29 -6.98 14.51
C HIS A 292 9.58 -6.13 13.44
N LEU A 293 10.24 -5.84 12.32
CA LEU A 293 9.64 -5.12 11.19
C LEU A 293 8.32 -5.76 10.73
N PHE A 294 8.27 -7.08 10.58
CA PHE A 294 7.06 -7.77 10.14
C PHE A 294 5.98 -7.90 11.22
N SER A 295 6.31 -7.61 12.49
CA SER A 295 5.32 -7.51 13.57
C SER A 295 4.60 -6.17 13.57
N LYS A 296 5.19 -5.13 12.95
CA LYS A 296 4.61 -3.78 12.86
C LYS A 296 3.33 -3.80 12.04
N GLN A 297 2.36 -2.97 12.46
CA GLN A 297 1.04 -2.88 11.84
C GLN A 297 1.09 -2.51 10.35
N GLN A 298 2.06 -1.65 9.99
CA GLN A 298 2.39 -1.24 8.63
C GLN A 298 2.55 -2.44 7.68
N ILE A 299 3.12 -3.55 8.16
CA ILE A 299 3.37 -4.74 7.36
C ILE A 299 2.30 -5.81 7.61
N SER A 300 1.92 -6.03 8.87
CA SER A 300 1.09 -7.18 9.25
C SER A 300 -0.30 -7.15 8.60
N TRP A 301 -0.89 -5.96 8.44
CA TRP A 301 -2.20 -5.82 7.78
C TRP A 301 -2.18 -6.29 6.32
N THR A 302 -1.12 -5.98 5.57
CA THR A 302 -0.97 -6.43 4.18
C THR A 302 -1.04 -7.96 4.08
N THR A 303 -0.54 -8.67 5.09
CA THR A 303 -0.49 -10.13 5.08
C THR A 303 -1.84 -10.81 5.29
N SER A 304 -2.85 -10.13 5.85
CA SER A 304 -4.22 -10.67 6.02
C SER A 304 -5.20 -10.16 4.96
N TYR A 305 -4.85 -9.09 4.23
CA TYR A 305 -5.77 -8.38 3.32
C TYR A 305 -6.61 -9.29 2.42
N PHE A 306 -5.98 -10.24 1.70
CA PHE A 306 -6.70 -11.08 0.75
C PHE A 306 -7.64 -12.08 1.43
N THR A 307 -7.29 -12.54 2.63
CA THR A 307 -8.17 -13.37 3.46
C THR A 307 -9.40 -12.59 3.91
N ASP A 308 -9.18 -11.38 4.42
CA ASP A 308 -10.24 -10.49 4.88
C ASP A 308 -11.15 -10.08 3.72
N LEU A 309 -10.56 -9.75 2.56
CA LEU A 309 -11.29 -9.44 1.35
C LEU A 309 -12.13 -10.64 0.89
N ALA A 310 -11.56 -11.85 0.84
CA ALA A 310 -12.27 -13.06 0.41
C ALA A 310 -13.54 -13.32 1.23
N ALA A 311 -13.49 -13.08 2.54
CA ALA A 311 -14.64 -13.21 3.42
C ALA A 311 -15.77 -12.20 3.10
N ASN A 312 -15.42 -11.02 2.57
CA ASN A 312 -16.35 -9.94 2.28
C ASN A 312 -16.87 -9.93 0.83
N ILE A 313 -16.23 -10.64 -0.11
CA ILE A 313 -16.62 -10.67 -1.54
C ILE A 313 -18.11 -10.98 -1.77
N PRO A 314 -18.72 -11.99 -1.12
CA PRO A 314 -20.14 -12.29 -1.33
C PRO A 314 -21.08 -11.14 -1.00
N THR A 315 -20.68 -10.27 -0.06
CA THR A 315 -21.42 -9.05 0.30
C THR A 315 -21.09 -7.92 -0.66
N LEU A 316 -19.80 -7.71 -0.97
CA LEU A 316 -19.35 -6.68 -1.90
C LEU A 316 -20.02 -6.82 -3.27
N VAL A 317 -20.11 -8.02 -3.83
CA VAL A 317 -20.72 -8.26 -5.15
C VAL A 317 -22.22 -7.93 -5.19
N ARG A 318 -22.90 -7.90 -4.06
CA ARG A 318 -24.33 -7.51 -3.98
C ARG A 318 -24.54 -6.02 -3.74
N GLN A 319 -23.46 -5.25 -3.56
CA GLN A 319 -23.57 -3.80 -3.45
C GLN A 319 -23.77 -3.18 -4.82
N HIS A 320 -24.83 -2.38 -4.96
CA HIS A 320 -25.22 -1.68 -6.18
C HIS A 320 -25.59 -0.23 -5.90
N ALA A 321 -24.91 0.42 -4.95
CA ALA A 321 -25.22 1.79 -4.58
C ALA A 321 -25.10 2.73 -5.79
N THR A 322 -25.93 3.75 -5.80
CA THR A 322 -26.00 4.77 -6.85
C THR A 322 -25.46 6.07 -6.29
N PHE A 323 -24.55 6.70 -7.00
CA PHE A 323 -24.08 8.04 -6.66
C PHE A 323 -24.99 9.08 -7.30
N GLN A 324 -25.38 10.08 -6.52
CA GLN A 324 -26.24 11.19 -6.93
C GLN A 324 -25.41 12.47 -6.98
N ILE A 325 -25.43 13.16 -8.12
CA ILE A 325 -24.75 14.47 -8.28
C ILE A 325 -25.46 15.55 -7.45
N GLN A 326 -26.78 15.45 -7.28
CA GLN A 326 -27.62 16.37 -6.52
C GLN A 326 -28.50 15.60 -5.55
N ASN A 327 -28.88 16.23 -4.43
CA ASN A 327 -29.87 15.69 -3.50
C ASN A 327 -31.30 15.98 -3.97
#